data_AF-A0A3N5W515-F1
#
_entry.id   AF-A0A3N5W515-F1
#
_cell.length_a   1.000
_cell.length_b   1.000
_cell.length_c   1.000
_cell.angle_alpha   90.00
_cell.angle_beta   90.00
_cell.angle_gamma   90.00
#
_symmetry.space_group_name_H-M   'P 1'
#
loop_
_entity.id
_entity.type
_entity.pdbx_description
1 polymer ?
#
loop_
_entity_poly.entity_id
_entity_poly.type
_entity_poly.pdbx_seq_one_letter_code
_entity_poly.pdbx_strand_id
1 'polypeptide(L)'
;MKYLKTFFIAAAVLIMGCLFFACLLCSLMQDSPWCAWWPHLSAAESMEFVKSWVYWGVLASIGMMILHSFIPFPAEFTAIANGVIFGPVWGAVITWAGAMLGAFLAFLLARRLGQPFVRRVLSKR
;
A
#
# COMPACT_ATOMS: atom_id res chain seq x y z
N MET A 1 -30.48 5.59 -2.80
CA MET A 1 -30.27 6.14 -1.44
C MET A 1 -30.13 5.11 -0.32
N LYS A 2 -30.75 3.91 -0.37
CA LYS A 2 -30.60 2.88 0.68
C LYS A 2 -29.16 2.33 0.80
N TYR A 3 -28.52 2.02 -0.34
CA TYR A 3 -27.16 1.46 -0.39
C TYR A 3 -26.07 2.38 0.17
N LEU A 4 -26.23 3.70 0.02
CA LEU A 4 -25.27 4.69 0.53
C LEU A 4 -25.26 4.70 2.08
N LYS A 5 -26.44 4.65 2.70
CA LYS A 5 -26.55 4.60 4.18
C LYS A 5 -25.98 3.30 4.75
N THR A 6 -26.23 2.16 4.11
CA THR A 6 -25.69 0.86 4.54
C THR A 6 -24.16 0.82 4.43
N PHE A 7 -23.58 1.43 3.40
CA PHE A 7 -22.13 1.54 3.23
C PHE A 7 -21.48 2.39 4.34
N PHE A 8 -22.06 3.55 4.66
CA PHE A 8 -21.56 4.41 5.75
C PHE A 8 -21.65 3.73 7.13
N ILE A 9 -22.72 2.98 7.38
CA ILE A 9 -22.88 2.24 8.65
C ILE A 9 -21.86 1.09 8.73
N ALA A 10 -21.64 0.34 7.65
CA ALA A 10 -20.65 -0.74 7.62
C ALA A 10 -19.21 -0.22 7.81
N ALA A 11 -18.88 0.92 7.19
CA ALA A 11 -17.58 1.57 7.37
C ALA A 11 -17.38 2.07 8.81
N ALA A 12 -18.40 2.68 9.42
CA ALA A 12 -18.33 3.14 10.81
C ALA A 12 -18.16 1.98 11.81
N VAL A 13 -18.83 0.85 11.59
CA VAL A 13 -18.70 -0.36 12.43
C VAL A 13 -17.30 -0.99 12.28
N LEU A 14 -16.75 -1.05 11.07
CA LEU A 14 -15.38 -1.52 10.83
C LEU A 14 -14.35 -0.61 11.49
N ILE A 15 -14.51 0.72 11.37
CA ILE A 15 -13.59 1.69 11.98
C ILE A 15 -13.65 1.60 13.52
N MET A 16 -14.84 1.52 14.11
CA MET A 16 -14.97 1.33 15.57
C MET A 16 -14.37 -0.01 16.04
N GLY A 17 -14.54 -1.08 15.26
CA GLY A 17 -13.93 -2.38 15.55
C GLY A 17 -12.39 -2.34 15.50
N CYS A 18 -11.82 -1.68 14.48
CA CYS A 18 -10.37 -1.50 14.35
C CYS A 18 -9.79 -0.63 15.48
N LEU A 19 -10.48 0.46 15.85
CA LEU A 19 -10.06 1.33 16.95
C LEU A 19 -10.12 0.61 18.31
N PHE A 20 -11.16 -0.20 18.53
CA PHE A 20 -11.30 -1.02 19.73
C PHE A 20 -10.20 -2.09 19.82
N PHE A 21 -9.90 -2.77 18.71
CA PHE A 21 -8.83 -3.77 18.66
C PHE A 21 -7.44 -3.15 18.86
N ALA A 22 -7.18 -1.97 18.29
CA ALA A 22 -5.93 -1.24 18.51
C ALA A 22 -5.77 -0.80 19.98
N CYS A 23 -6.84 -0.33 20.62
CA CYS A 23 -6.83 0.06 22.03
C CYS A 23 -6.66 -1.15 22.97
N LEU A 24 -7.32 -2.27 22.65
CA LEU A 24 -7.17 -3.54 23.36
C LEU A 24 -5.75 -4.08 23.26
N LEU A 25 -5.14 -4.06 22.07
CA LEU A 25 -3.75 -4.47 21.86
C LEU A 25 -2.79 -3.57 22.63
N CYS A 26 -3.00 -2.24 22.64
CA CYS A 26 -2.16 -1.30 23.39
C CYS A 26 -2.23 -1.57 24.91
N SER A 27 -3.43 -1.87 25.42
CA SER A 27 -3.66 -2.22 26.82
C SER A 27 -3.04 -3.57 27.21
N LEU A 28 -2.98 -4.53 26.28
CA LEU A 28 -2.38 -5.85 26.49
C LEU A 28 -0.86 -5.87 26.32
N MET A 29 -0.26 -4.88 25.63
CA MET A 29 1.17 -4.85 25.35
C MET A 29 2.00 -4.11 26.41
N GLN A 30 1.39 -3.31 27.27
CA GLN A 30 2.06 -2.47 28.28
C GLN A 30 2.95 -3.27 29.26
N ASP A 31 2.56 -4.50 29.62
CA ASP A 31 3.30 -5.33 30.60
C ASP A 31 4.12 -6.47 29.96
N SER A 32 4.34 -6.41 28.66
CA SER A 32 4.89 -7.55 27.93
C SER A 32 6.43 -7.48 27.80
N PRO A 33 7.16 -8.60 27.99
CA PRO A 33 8.64 -8.64 27.93
C PRO A 33 9.25 -8.30 26.55
N TRP A 34 8.42 -8.08 25.53
CA TRP A 34 8.82 -7.63 24.19
C TRP A 34 9.25 -6.16 24.16
N CYS A 35 8.86 -5.33 25.15
CA CYS A 35 9.37 -3.97 25.29
C CYS A 35 10.89 -3.92 25.57
N ALA A 36 11.48 -5.00 26.11
CA ALA A 36 12.93 -5.13 26.27
C ALA A 36 13.69 -5.35 24.95
N TRP A 37 12.98 -5.70 23.87
CA TRP A 37 13.53 -5.86 22.52
C TRP A 37 13.45 -4.56 21.69
N TRP A 38 12.85 -3.49 22.23
CA TRP A 38 12.87 -2.20 21.55
C TRP A 38 14.22 -1.54 21.76
N PRO A 39 15.01 -1.31 20.70
CA PRO A 39 16.32 -0.72 20.86
C PRO A 39 16.13 0.74 21.34
N HIS A 40 16.77 1.09 22.45
CA HIS A 40 16.82 2.44 23.00
C HIS A 40 17.65 3.35 22.08
N LEU A 41 17.17 3.62 20.86
CA LEU A 41 17.86 4.52 19.95
C LEU A 41 17.78 5.95 20.49
N SER A 42 18.95 6.53 20.72
CA SER A 42 19.12 7.97 20.83
C SER A 42 18.49 8.67 19.62
N ALA A 43 17.81 9.80 19.84
CA ALA A 43 17.11 10.55 18.78
C ALA A 43 18.03 10.91 17.60
N ALA A 44 19.34 11.04 17.83
CA ALA A 44 20.33 11.32 16.79
C ALA A 44 20.59 10.11 15.86
N GLU A 45 20.71 8.90 16.41
CA GLU A 45 20.93 7.67 15.63
C GLU A 45 19.66 7.26 14.86
N SER A 46 18.48 7.51 15.44
CA SER A 46 17.19 7.32 14.76
C SER A 46 17.07 8.19 13.51
N MET A 47 17.54 9.44 13.56
CA MET A 47 17.44 10.36 12.43
C MET A 47 18.31 9.94 11.24
N GLU A 48 19.52 9.44 11.45
CA GLU A 48 20.36 8.93 10.36
C GLU A 48 19.82 7.63 9.77
N PHE A 49 19.35 6.71 10.62
CA PHE A 49 18.73 5.47 10.17
C PHE A 49 17.48 5.75 9.34
N VAL A 50 16.59 6.65 9.80
CA VAL A 50 15.38 7.06 9.08
C VAL A 50 15.72 7.72 7.75
N LYS A 51 16.71 8.62 7.69
CA LYS A 51 17.14 9.26 6.44
C LYS A 51 17.62 8.24 5.39
N SER A 52 18.33 7.19 5.80
CA SER A 52 18.77 6.13 4.90
C SER A 52 17.60 5.28 4.36
N TRP A 53 16.53 5.15 5.15
CA TRP A 53 15.35 4.36 4.83
C TRP A 53 14.33 5.07 3.93
N VAL A 54 14.34 6.41 3.88
CA VAL A 54 13.42 7.17 3.01
C VAL A 54 13.56 6.76 1.54
N TYR A 55 14.79 6.58 1.05
CA TYR A 55 15.04 6.13 -0.33
C TYR A 55 14.46 4.75 -0.62
N TRP A 56 14.62 3.81 0.33
CA TRP A 56 14.01 2.48 0.24
C TRP A 56 12.48 2.55 0.32
N GLY A 57 11.93 3.49 1.09
CA GLY A 57 10.49 3.74 1.19
C GLY A 57 9.88 4.15 -0.16
N VAL A 58 10.56 5.01 -0.93
CA VAL A 58 10.10 5.41 -2.27
C VAL A 58 10.07 4.20 -3.22
N LEU A 59 11.13 3.39 -3.23
CA LEU A 59 11.21 2.18 -4.06
C LEU A 59 10.14 1.16 -3.67
N ALA A 60 9.94 0.92 -2.37
CA ALA A 60 8.91 0.03 -1.86
C ALA A 60 7.50 0.50 -2.26
N SER A 61 7.25 1.81 -2.18
CA SER A 61 5.98 2.41 -2.59
C SER A 61 5.70 2.24 -4.09
N ILE A 62 6.68 2.53 -4.95
CA ILE A 62 6.59 2.32 -6.40
C ILE A 62 6.37 0.85 -6.71
N GLY A 63 7.12 -0.05 -6.04
CA GLY A 63 6.94 -1.49 -6.16
C GLY A 63 5.53 -1.95 -5.81
N MET A 64 4.97 -1.41 -4.72
CA MET A 64 3.60 -1.72 -4.30
C MET A 64 2.55 -1.18 -5.30
N MET A 65 2.76 0.01 -5.85
CA MET A 65 1.93 0.57 -6.92
C MET A 65 1.93 -0.30 -8.18
N ILE A 66 3.10 -0.81 -8.58
CA ILE A 66 3.21 -1.75 -9.70
C ILE A 66 2.49 -3.06 -9.37
N LEU A 67 2.68 -3.59 -8.17
CA LEU A 67 2.10 -4.87 -7.74
C LEU A 67 0.57 -4.85 -7.77
N HIS A 68 -0.07 -3.75 -7.35
CA HIS A 68 -1.52 -3.63 -7.40
C HIS A 68 -2.07 -3.69 -8.84
N SER A 69 -1.25 -3.41 -9.86
CA SER A 69 -1.70 -3.47 -11.25
C SER A 69 -1.97 -4.91 -11.70
N PHE A 70 -1.46 -5.89 -10.96
CA PHE A 70 -1.61 -7.33 -11.23
C PHE A 70 -2.49 -8.06 -10.22
N ILE A 71 -2.75 -7.45 -9.07
CA ILE A 71 -3.50 -8.05 -7.95
C ILE A 71 -4.68 -7.13 -7.62
N PRO A 72 -5.89 -7.64 -7.35
CA PRO A 72 -7.01 -6.81 -6.92
C PRO A 72 -6.76 -6.24 -5.53
N PHE A 73 -5.99 -5.14 -5.46
CA PHE A 73 -5.65 -4.42 -4.25
C PHE A 73 -6.05 -2.94 -4.41
N PRO A 74 -6.78 -2.37 -3.44
CA PRO A 74 -7.21 -0.97 -3.50
C PRO A 74 -6.02 0.00 -3.47
N ALA A 75 -5.80 0.70 -4.58
CA ALA A 75 -4.70 1.63 -4.77
C ALA A 75 -4.73 2.82 -3.80
N GLU A 76 -5.92 3.15 -3.29
CA GLU A 76 -6.18 4.27 -2.39
C GLU A 76 -5.40 4.12 -1.08
N PHE A 77 -5.24 2.91 -0.55
CA PHE A 77 -4.48 2.72 0.70
C PHE A 77 -3.01 3.11 0.54
N THR A 78 -2.40 2.70 -0.57
CA THR A 78 -1.00 3.05 -0.85
C THR A 78 -0.87 4.53 -1.20
N ALA A 79 -1.85 5.14 -1.89
CA ALA A 79 -1.86 6.57 -2.16
C ALA A 79 -1.95 7.42 -0.87
N ILE A 80 -2.82 7.02 0.08
CA ILE A 80 -2.93 7.67 1.39
C ILE A 80 -1.62 7.51 2.17
N ALA A 81 -1.06 6.28 2.21
CA ALA A 81 0.22 6.04 2.86
C ALA A 81 1.33 6.92 2.28
N ASN A 82 1.38 7.06 0.96
CA ASN A 82 2.34 7.93 0.28
C ASN A 82 2.16 9.40 0.64
N GLY A 83 0.91 9.89 0.70
CA GLY A 83 0.61 11.25 1.11
C GLY A 83 1.00 11.55 2.56
N VAL A 84 0.86 10.56 3.46
CA VAL A 84 1.25 10.68 4.88
C VAL A 84 2.78 10.61 5.04
N ILE A 85 3.45 9.70 4.34
CA ILE A 85 4.90 9.44 4.51
C ILE A 85 5.75 10.49 3.77
N PHE A 86 5.40 10.82 2.52
CA PHE A 86 6.21 11.69 1.66
C PHE A 86 5.60 13.10 1.52
N GLY A 87 4.46 13.36 2.15
CA GLY A 87 3.71 14.61 2.02
C GLY A 87 2.83 14.63 0.75
N PRO A 88 1.94 15.63 0.63
CA PRO A 88 0.90 15.65 -0.39
C PRO A 88 1.45 15.74 -1.82
N VAL A 89 2.50 16.54 -2.05
CA VAL A 89 3.06 16.75 -3.40
C VAL A 89 3.91 15.55 -3.82
N TRP A 90 4.94 15.21 -3.05
CA TRP A 90 5.84 14.11 -3.39
C TRP A 90 5.15 12.75 -3.31
N GLY A 91 4.24 12.55 -2.35
CA GLY A 91 3.41 11.35 -2.28
C GLY A 91 2.53 11.18 -3.52
N ALA A 92 1.95 12.26 -4.06
CA ALA A 92 1.20 12.21 -5.31
C ALA A 92 2.10 11.87 -6.51
N VAL A 93 3.28 12.49 -6.61
CA VAL A 93 4.25 12.21 -7.68
C VAL A 93 4.70 10.74 -7.66
N ILE A 94 5.04 10.21 -6.49
CA ILE A 94 5.47 8.81 -6.32
C ILE A 94 4.34 7.85 -6.70
N THR A 95 3.11 8.13 -6.23
CA THR A 95 1.92 7.33 -6.55
C THR A 95 1.66 7.33 -8.06
N TRP A 96 1.69 8.50 -8.69
CA TRP A 96 1.45 8.65 -10.13
C TRP A 96 2.53 7.94 -10.96
N ALA A 97 3.80 8.12 -10.61
CA ALA A 97 4.91 7.45 -11.29
C ALA A 97 4.83 5.92 -11.17
N GLY A 98 4.54 5.41 -9.97
CA GLY A 98 4.35 3.97 -9.74
C GLY A 98 3.17 3.41 -10.52
N ALA A 99 2.03 4.11 -10.54
CA ALA A 99 0.86 3.69 -11.31
C ALA A 99 1.12 3.67 -12.83
N MET A 100 1.82 4.69 -13.36
CA MET A 100 2.23 4.73 -14.77
C MET A 100 3.16 3.57 -15.15
N LEU A 101 4.13 3.24 -14.28
CA LEU A 101 5.01 2.09 -14.48
C LEU A 101 4.24 0.77 -14.43
N GLY A 102 3.31 0.63 -13.48
CA GLY A 102 2.45 -0.55 -13.37
C GLY A 102 1.62 -0.77 -14.63
N ALA A 103 0.96 0.28 -15.12
CA ALA A 103 0.18 0.25 -16.36
C ALA A 103 1.04 -0.08 -17.58
N PHE A 104 2.24 0.51 -17.69
CA PHE A 104 3.17 0.22 -18.77
C PHE A 104 3.62 -1.25 -18.77
N LEU A 105 3.92 -1.81 -17.59
CA LEU A 105 4.28 -3.22 -17.45
C LEU A 105 3.10 -4.15 -17.79
N ALA A 106 1.89 -3.83 -17.33
CA ALA A 106 0.69 -4.59 -17.66
C ALA A 106 0.45 -4.60 -19.18
N PHE A 107 0.58 -3.44 -19.83
CA PHE A 107 0.47 -3.33 -21.29
C PHE A 107 1.54 -4.16 -22.00
N LEU A 108 2.80 -4.10 -21.56
CA LEU A 108 3.89 -4.85 -22.17
C LEU A 108 3.68 -6.36 -22.05
N LEU A 109 3.24 -6.82 -20.88
CA LEU A 109 2.91 -8.22 -20.62
C LEU A 109 1.72 -8.68 -21.48
N ALA A 110 0.65 -7.89 -21.55
CA ALA A 110 -0.48 -8.17 -22.42
C ALA A 110 -0.07 -8.22 -23.90
N ARG A 111 0.82 -7.33 -24.36
CA ARG A 111 1.31 -7.32 -25.74
C ARG A 111 2.17 -8.54 -26.07
N ARG A 112 3.05 -8.96 -25.15
CA ARG A 112 3.95 -10.12 -25.35
C ARG A 112 3.20 -11.45 -25.25
N LEU A 113 2.36 -11.63 -24.22
CA LEU A 113 1.64 -12.87 -23.95
C LEU A 113 0.32 -12.98 -24.74
N GLY A 114 -0.26 -11.85 -25.15
CA GLY A 114 -1.50 -11.79 -25.91
C GLY A 114 -1.36 -12.30 -27.34
N GLN A 115 -0.22 -12.08 -28.01
CA GLN A 115 -0.02 -12.57 -29.39
C GLN A 115 -0.19 -14.10 -29.56
N PRO A 116 0.48 -14.96 -28.76
CA PRO A 116 0.27 -16.41 -28.87
C PRO A 116 -1.14 -16.83 -28.44
N PHE A 117 -1.75 -16.13 -27.46
CA PHE A 117 -3.13 -16.39 -27.04
C PHE A 117 -4.13 -16.12 -28.18
N VAL A 118 -4.05 -14.94 -28.80
CA VAL A 118 -4.91 -14.54 -29.92
C VAL A 118 -4.72 -15.46 -31.13
N ARG A 119 -3.48 -15.83 -31.46
CA ARG A 119 -3.20 -16.80 -32.54
C ARG A 119 -3.87 -18.16 -32.29
N ARG A 120 -3.86 -18.68 -31.06
CA ARG A 120 -4.53 -19.95 -30.73
C ARG A 120 -6.05 -19.86 -30.76
N VAL A 121 -6.62 -18.73 -30.34
CA VAL A 121 -8.08 -18.51 -30.35
C VAL A 121 -8.60 -18.37 -31.77
N LEU A 122 -7.88 -17.64 -32.64
CA LEU A 122 -8.29 -17.41 -34.03
C LEU A 122 -7.98 -18.60 -34.96
N SER A 123 -6.94 -19.39 -34.68
CA SER A 123 -6.60 -20.61 -35.45
C SER A 123 -7.63 -21.74 -35.29
N LYS A 124 -8.58 -21.62 -34.35
CA LYS A 124 -9.65 -22.60 -34.15
C LYS A 124 -10.91 -22.32 -35.00
N ARG A 125 -10.85 -21.39 -35.97
CA ARG A 125 -11.86 -21.23 -37.01
C ARG A 125 -11.33 -21.63 -38.37
#